data_AF-A0A2X0U140-F1
#
_entry.id   AF-A0A2X0U140-F1
#
_cell.length_a   1.000
_cell.length_b   1.000
_cell.length_c   1.000
_cell.angle_alpha   90.00
_cell.angle_beta   90.00
_cell.angle_gamma   90.00
#
_symmetry.space_group_name_H-M   'P 1'
#
loop_
_entity.id
_entity.type
_entity.pdbx_description
1 polymer ?
#
loop_
_entity_poly.entity_id
_entity_poly.type
_entity_poly.pdbx_seq_one_letter_code
_entity_poly.pdbx_strand_id
1 'polypeptide(L)'
;MNHDSQPERLQYWAVTFDGRPPGAGGQLNTAGWPSDDRDYAIAQAVDKAMRHGIDMSRMRVFQRLEITVKSEWVEDDTTIDDQELIDDIIKDIRNIDGYTFPDKP
;
A
#
# COMPACT_ATOMS: atom_id res chain seq x y z
N MET A 1 3.39 20.05 -21.01
CA MET A 1 3.44 19.19 -19.83
C MET A 1 2.06 18.55 -19.68
N ASN A 2 1.98 17.21 -19.74
CA ASN A 2 0.72 16.50 -19.50
C ASN A 2 0.51 16.40 -17.99
N HIS A 3 -0.35 17.26 -17.45
CA HIS A 3 -0.73 17.29 -16.03
C HIS A 3 -1.92 16.35 -15.76
N ASP A 4 -1.81 15.08 -16.13
CA ASP A 4 -2.93 14.13 -16.00
C ASP A 4 -2.58 12.90 -15.17
N SER A 5 -1.76 13.08 -14.13
CA SER A 5 -1.69 12.05 -13.08
C SER A 5 -2.92 12.22 -12.18
N GLN A 6 -4.06 11.69 -12.62
CA GLN A 6 -5.20 11.53 -11.73
C GLN A 6 -4.74 10.73 -10.50
N PRO A 7 -5.18 11.11 -9.29
CA PRO A 7 -4.78 10.39 -8.09
C PRO A 7 -5.16 8.91 -8.24
N GLU A 8 -4.27 8.03 -7.80
CA GLU A 8 -4.54 6.61 -7.79
C GLU A 8 -5.75 6.37 -6.88
N ARG A 9 -6.83 5.85 -7.47
CA ARG A 9 -8.10 5.58 -6.80
C ARG A 9 -8.32 4.09 -6.78
N LEU A 10 -8.33 3.53 -5.58
CA LEU A 10 -8.68 2.14 -5.36
C LEU A 10 -10.01 2.10 -4.60
N GLN A 11 -10.93 1.29 -5.10
CA GLN A 11 -12.25 1.13 -4.51
C GLN A 11 -12.50 -0.35 -4.29
N TYR A 12 -12.94 -0.68 -3.09
CA TYR A 12 -13.23 -2.06 -2.73
C TYR A 12 -14.44 -2.18 -1.82
N TRP A 13 -15.07 -3.34 -1.88
CA TRP A 13 -16.24 -3.73 -1.14
C TRP A 13 -15.91 -4.88 -0.20
N ALA A 14 -16.50 -4.83 1.00
CA ALA A 14 -16.43 -5.89 1.99
C ALA A 14 -17.84 -6.22 2.47
N VAL A 15 -18.09 -7.48 2.82
CA VAL A 15 -19.32 -7.87 3.51
C VAL A 15 -18.98 -8.48 4.85
N THR A 16 -19.63 -8.02 5.90
CA THR A 16 -19.44 -8.53 7.27
C THR A 16 -20.73 -9.12 7.82
N PHE A 17 -20.61 -10.15 8.66
CA PHE A 17 -21.76 -10.83 9.25
C PHE A 17 -22.16 -10.29 10.64
N ASP A 18 -21.29 -9.56 11.33
CA ASP A 18 -21.55 -9.00 12.68
C ASP A 18 -22.13 -7.58 12.64
N GLY A 19 -22.21 -6.99 11.44
CA GLY A 19 -22.69 -5.64 11.18
C GLY A 19 -21.68 -4.54 11.52
N ARG A 20 -20.41 -4.89 11.78
CA ARG A 20 -19.34 -3.94 12.09
C ARG A 20 -18.43 -3.74 10.89
N PRO A 21 -17.85 -2.54 10.67
CA PRO A 21 -16.91 -2.32 9.59
C PRO A 21 -15.65 -3.19 9.75
N PRO A 22 -14.99 -3.60 8.64
CA PRO A 22 -13.71 -4.30 8.68
C PRO A 22 -12.63 -3.49 9.42
N GLY A 23 -11.86 -4.10 10.34
CA GLY A 23 -10.74 -3.41 11.01
C GLY A 23 -10.38 -3.89 12.41
N ALA A 24 -9.53 -3.14 13.12
CA ALA A 24 -8.77 -3.52 14.33
C ALA A 24 -9.60 -3.91 15.58
N GLY A 25 -10.93 -3.94 15.51
CA GLY A 25 -11.82 -4.44 16.57
C GLY A 25 -12.77 -5.57 16.12
N GLY A 26 -12.62 -6.06 14.88
CA GLY A 26 -13.46 -7.10 14.29
C GLY A 26 -12.59 -8.06 13.49
N GLN A 27 -12.08 -9.09 14.16
CA GLN A 27 -11.39 -10.21 13.55
C GLN A 27 -12.22 -10.76 12.38
N LEU A 28 -11.71 -10.60 11.15
CA LEU A 28 -11.87 -11.51 9.99
C LEU A 28 -13.29 -12.04 9.67
N ASN A 29 -14.36 -11.36 10.11
CA ASN A 29 -15.74 -11.67 9.72
C ASN A 29 -16.11 -11.10 8.35
N THR A 30 -15.11 -10.84 7.50
CA THR A 30 -15.28 -10.34 6.14
C THR A 30 -15.28 -11.48 5.13
N ALA A 31 -16.21 -11.44 4.18
CA ALA A 31 -16.19 -12.24 2.96
C ALA A 31 -16.12 -11.32 1.74
N GLY A 32 -15.53 -11.80 0.65
CA GLY A 32 -15.38 -11.01 -0.58
C GLY A 32 -14.42 -9.82 -0.47
N TRP A 33 -13.56 -9.78 0.55
CA TRP A 33 -12.56 -8.70 0.72
C TRP A 33 -11.17 -9.13 0.23
N PRO A 34 -10.46 -8.27 -0.53
CA PRO A 34 -10.94 -7.09 -1.24
C PRO A 34 -11.63 -7.48 -2.56
N SER A 35 -12.75 -6.83 -2.90
CA SER A 35 -13.38 -6.97 -4.22
C SER A 35 -13.71 -5.60 -4.80
N ASP A 36 -13.39 -5.40 -6.06
CA ASP A 36 -13.74 -4.21 -6.86
C ASP A 36 -15.22 -4.19 -7.30
N ASP A 37 -15.88 -5.35 -7.30
CA ASP A 37 -17.29 -5.52 -7.64
C ASP A 37 -18.16 -5.76 -6.39
N ARG A 38 -19.17 -4.90 -6.21
CA ARG A 38 -20.10 -4.97 -5.08
C ARG A 38 -20.91 -6.26 -5.06
N ASP A 39 -21.47 -6.67 -6.20
CA ASP A 39 -22.40 -7.78 -6.28
C ASP A 39 -21.65 -9.10 -6.16
N TYR A 40 -20.42 -9.15 -6.67
CA TYR A 40 -19.51 -10.26 -6.45
C TYR A 40 -19.15 -10.44 -4.96
N ALA A 41 -18.84 -9.35 -4.25
CA ALA A 41 -18.58 -9.39 -2.80
C ALA A 41 -19.78 -9.94 -2.01
N ILE A 42 -21.00 -9.56 -2.40
CA ILE A 42 -22.24 -10.07 -1.81
C ILE A 42 -22.43 -11.55 -2.12
N ALA A 43 -22.25 -11.97 -3.36
CA ALA A 43 -22.42 -13.36 -3.77
C ALA A 43 -21.46 -14.29 -2.99
N GLN A 44 -20.18 -13.91 -2.85
CA GLN A 44 -19.23 -14.66 -2.03
C GLN A 44 -19.64 -14.73 -0.56
N ALA A 45 -20.16 -13.63 -0.01
CA ALA A 45 -20.58 -13.58 1.38
C ALA A 45 -21.79 -14.49 1.65
N VAL A 46 -22.76 -14.50 0.75
CA VAL A 46 -23.93 -15.37 0.83
C VAL A 46 -23.53 -16.84 0.71
N ASP A 47 -22.68 -17.20 -0.27
CA ASP A 47 -22.18 -18.57 -0.41
C ASP A 47 -21.44 -19.04 0.85
N LYS A 48 -20.56 -18.20 1.41
CA LYS A 48 -19.87 -18.49 2.67
C LYS A 48 -20.85 -18.66 3.83
N ALA A 49 -21.83 -17.77 3.96
CA ALA A 49 -22.81 -17.86 5.04
C ALA A 49 -23.64 -19.13 4.96
N MET A 50 -24.08 -19.53 3.77
CA MET A 50 -24.81 -20.78 3.55
C MET A 50 -23.97 -22.02 3.88
N ARG A 51 -22.71 -22.06 3.42
CA ARG A 51 -21.80 -23.21 3.69
C ARG A 51 -21.46 -23.38 5.15
N HIS A 52 -21.41 -22.29 5.92
CA HIS A 52 -20.97 -22.29 7.31
C HIS A 52 -22.11 -22.07 8.32
N GLY A 53 -23.37 -21.97 7.86
CA GLY A 53 -24.52 -21.71 8.72
C GLY A 53 -24.42 -20.37 9.49
N ILE A 54 -23.81 -19.35 8.87
CA ILE A 54 -23.63 -18.04 9.50
C ILE A 54 -24.95 -17.28 9.43
N ASP A 55 -25.36 -16.68 10.55
CA ASP A 55 -26.52 -15.79 10.58
C ASP A 55 -26.28 -14.55 9.72
N MET A 56 -27.13 -14.37 8.71
CA MET A 56 -27.09 -13.24 7.79
C MET A 56 -27.95 -12.05 8.26
N SER A 57 -28.67 -12.15 9.39
CA SER A 57 -29.56 -11.09 9.89
C SER A 57 -28.84 -9.76 10.11
N ARG A 58 -27.55 -9.83 10.44
CA ARG A 58 -26.67 -8.69 10.70
C ARG A 58 -25.68 -8.42 9.57
N MET A 59 -25.89 -9.04 8.41
CA MET A 59 -25.04 -8.83 7.25
C MET A 59 -25.06 -7.36 6.82
N ARG A 60 -23.88 -6.79 6.58
CA ARG A 60 -23.68 -5.40 6.15
C ARG A 60 -22.60 -5.34 5.08
N VAL A 61 -22.80 -4.46 4.10
CA VAL A 61 -21.87 -4.20 3.00
C VAL A 61 -21.16 -2.87 3.27
N PHE A 62 -19.85 -2.85 3.14
CA PHE A 62 -18.99 -1.69 3.34
C PHE A 62 -18.22 -1.37 2.07
N GLN A 63 -18.04 -0.09 1.80
CA GLN A 63 -17.19 0.43 0.74
C GLN A 63 -15.98 1.09 1.37
N ARG A 64 -14.79 0.83 0.82
CA ARG A 64 -13.57 1.59 1.13
C ARG A 64 -13.06 2.21 -0.15
N LEU A 65 -12.83 3.52 -0.08
CA LEU A 65 -12.20 4.31 -1.12
C LEU A 65 -10.82 4.75 -0.61
N GLU A 66 -9.77 4.32 -1.29
CA GLU A 66 -8.40 4.76 -1.06
C GLU A 66 -7.98 5.69 -2.19
N ILE A 67 -7.45 6.86 -1.82
CA ILE A 67 -6.97 7.87 -2.75
C ILE A 67 -5.52 8.16 -2.37
N THR A 68 -4.59 7.82 -3.26
CA THR A 68 -3.18 8.14 -3.10
C THR A 68 -2.84 9.33 -3.98
N VAL A 69 -2.44 10.43 -3.35
CA VAL A 69 -1.94 11.63 -4.01
C VAL A 69 -0.42 11.61 -3.93
N LYS A 70 0.24 11.51 -5.08
CA LYS A 70 1.69 11.66 -5.19
C LYS A 70 1.98 13.07 -5.67
N SER A 71 2.83 13.81 -4.96
CA SER A 71 3.39 15.06 -5.45
C SER A 71 4.46 14.78 -6.50
N GLU A 72 4.72 15.76 -7.36
CA GLU A 72 5.87 15.71 -8.25
C GLU A 72 7.17 15.86 -7.45
N TRP A 73 8.26 15.33 -8.00
CA TRP A 73 9.60 15.65 -7.52
C TRP A 73 9.87 17.12 -7.85
N VAL A 74 10.21 17.91 -6.84
CA VAL A 74 10.70 19.27 -7.02
C VAL A 74 12.22 19.19 -6.97
N GLU A 75 12.88 19.78 -7.96
CA GLU A 75 14.33 19.95 -7.93
C GLU A 75 14.69 20.81 -6.72
N ASP A 76 15.55 20.29 -5.86
CA ASP A 76 16.15 21.08 -4.80
C ASP A 76 17.34 21.81 -5.42
N ASP A 77 17.19 23.12 -5.63
CA ASP A 77 18.24 24.00 -6.19
C ASP A 77 19.43 24.18 -5.22
N THR A 78 19.36 23.60 -4.02
CA THR A 78 20.48 23.60 -3.07
C THR A 78 21.64 22.81 -3.68
N THR A 79 22.75 23.49 -3.93
CA THR A 79 23.98 22.84 -4.35
C THR A 79 24.45 21.94 -3.23
N ILE A 80 24.39 20.62 -3.45
CA ILE A 80 24.87 19.68 -2.47
C ILE A 80 26.41 19.69 -2.53
N ASP A 81 27.06 20.27 -1.53
CA ASP A 81 28.50 20.11 -1.31
C ASP A 81 28.74 18.77 -0.60
N ASP A 82 28.49 17.68 -1.33
CA ASP A 82 28.58 16.30 -0.84
C ASP A 82 30.01 15.78 -0.74
N GLN A 83 31.03 16.64 -0.84
CA GLN A 83 32.42 16.20 -0.88
C GLN A 83 32.80 15.42 0.38
N GLU A 84 32.32 15.84 1.56
CA GLU A 84 32.55 15.14 2.83
C GLU A 84 31.85 13.76 2.86
N LEU A 85 30.61 13.67 2.34
CA LEU A 85 29.86 12.42 2.25
C LEU A 85 30.51 11.44 1.25
N ILE A 86 30.99 11.95 0.11
CA ILE A 86 31.68 11.17 -0.91
C ILE A 86 32.99 10.61 -0.34
N ASP A 87 33.76 11.43 0.38
CA ASP A 87 35.03 11.00 0.98
C ASP A 87 34.81 9.93 2.05
N ASP A 88 33.75 10.06 2.87
CA ASP A 88 33.37 9.05 3.87
C ASP A 88 32.91 7.73 3.22
N ILE A 89 32.09 7.78 2.16
CA ILE A 89 31.69 6.58 1.41
C ILE A 89 32.90 5.90 0.77
N ILE A 90 33.83 6.66 0.17
CA ILE A 90 35.07 6.13 -0.41
C ILE A 90 35.93 5.44 0.67
N LYS A 91 36.04 6.05 1.85
CA LYS A 91 36.77 5.49 2.98
C LYS A 91 36.14 4.20 3.49
N ASP A 92 34.81 4.14 3.58
CA ASP A 92 34.09 2.94 4.00
C ASP A 92 34.23 1.80 2.98
N ILE A 93 34.15 2.09 1.68
CA ILE A 93 34.41 1.10 0.62
C ILE A 93 35.84 0.55 0.72
N ARG A 94 36.84 1.42 0.95
CA ARG A 94 38.25 1.01 1.13
C ARG A 94 38.45 0.10 2.35
N ASN A 95 37.68 0.30 3.42
CA ASN A 95 37.73 -0.52 4.61
C ASN A 95 37.05 -1.90 4.44
N ILE A 96 36.07 -2.01 3.53
CA ILE A 96 35.32 -3.24 3.28
C ILE A 96 36.07 -4.18 2.32
N ASP A 97 36.65 -3.66 1.23
CA ASP A 97 37.16 -4.52 0.15
C ASP A 97 38.66 -4.84 0.23
N GLY A 98 39.43 -4.25 1.16
CA GLY A 98 40.87 -4.48 1.27
C GLY A 98 41.68 -4.13 0.00
N TYR A 99 41.05 -3.51 -1.00
CA TYR A 99 41.63 -3.13 -2.28
C TYR A 99 41.84 -1.61 -2.30
N THR A 100 43.11 -1.22 -2.42
CA THR A 100 43.53 0.13 -2.78
C THR A 100 42.99 0.46 -4.18
N PHE A 101 42.10 1.45 -4.29
CA PHE A 101 41.95 2.19 -5.54
C PHE A 101 43.34 2.71 -5.91
N PRO A 102 43.90 2.39 -7.10
CA PRO A 102 45.19 2.93 -7.48
C PRO A 102 45.03 4.45 -7.59
N ASP A 103 45.85 5.19 -6.83
CA ASP A 103 46.05 6.60 -7.06
C ASP A 103 46.48 6.73 -8.53
N LYS A 104 45.66 7.44 -9.33
CA LYS A 104 46.03 7.78 -10.70
C LYS A 104 47.35 8.56 -10.68
N PRO A 105 48.25 8.35 -11.65
CA PRO A 105 49.38 9.25 -11.87
C PRO A 105 48.91 10.66 -12.28
#